data_AF-A0AAN9GEM4-F1
#
_entry.id   AF-A0AAN9GEM4-F1
#
_cell.length_a   1.000
_cell.length_b   1.000
_cell.length_c   1.000
_cell.angle_alpha   90.00
_cell.angle_beta   90.00
_cell.angle_gamma   90.00
#
_symmetry.space_group_name_H-M   'P 1'
#
loop_
_entity.id
_entity.type
_entity.pdbx_description
1 polymer ?
#
loop_
_entity_poly.entity_id
_entity_poly.type
_entity_poly.pdbx_seq_one_letter_code
_entity_poly.pdbx_strand_id
1 'polypeptide(L)'
;MNADDKRNAKASDVNLGDTVLLRQEATGKFDTPFHPEPCEVMEKAGSKVTVQTPSGAVYSRNSSSVKKYQERDDDKTLGEEEKPSDKTLGEEEKPSDKIPTRPTRIRAAPKKLEDYVVKLK
;
A
#
# COMPACT_ATOMS: atom_id res chain seq x y z
N MET A 1 27.43 -5.12 -4.56
CA MET A 1 26.01 -5.01 -4.17
C MET A 1 25.34 -3.98 -5.05
N ASN A 2 24.36 -4.41 -5.83
CA ASN A 2 23.62 -3.54 -6.73
C ASN A 2 22.59 -2.72 -5.92
N ALA A 3 22.08 -1.65 -6.50
CA ALA A 3 21.10 -0.79 -5.82
C ALA A 3 19.81 -1.55 -5.49
N ASP A 4 19.43 -2.50 -6.34
CA ASP A 4 18.23 -3.32 -6.20
C ASP A 4 18.30 -4.24 -4.97
N ASP A 5 19.44 -4.90 -4.76
CA ASP A 5 19.69 -5.76 -3.59
C ASP A 5 19.60 -4.96 -2.29
N LYS A 6 20.20 -3.76 -2.28
CA LYS A 6 20.18 -2.87 -1.10
C LYS A 6 18.77 -2.37 -0.77
N ARG A 7 17.88 -2.33 -1.76
CA ARG A 7 16.50 -1.83 -1.65
C ARG A 7 15.47 -2.95 -1.60
N ASN A 8 15.90 -4.21 -1.63
CA ASN A 8 15.02 -5.38 -1.74
C ASN A 8 13.99 -5.23 -2.88
N ALA A 9 14.45 -4.77 -4.05
CA ALA A 9 13.58 -4.62 -5.21
C ALA A 9 12.99 -5.97 -5.63
N LYS A 10 11.69 -5.99 -5.92
CA LYS A 10 10.97 -7.18 -6.40
C LYS A 10 10.60 -7.01 -7.86
N ALA A 11 10.59 -8.12 -8.60
CA ALA A 11 10.09 -8.14 -9.97
C ALA A 11 8.58 -7.83 -10.00
N SER A 12 8.10 -7.32 -11.14
CA SER A 12 6.69 -7.04 -11.33
C SER A 12 5.97 -8.23 -11.95
N ASP A 13 4.87 -8.65 -11.33
CA ASP A 13 4.07 -9.81 -11.76
C ASP A 13 3.10 -9.50 -12.92
N VAL A 14 3.16 -8.30 -13.50
CA VAL A 14 2.27 -7.87 -14.60
C VAL A 14 2.65 -8.60 -15.89
N ASN A 15 1.66 -9.16 -16.58
CA ASN A 15 1.81 -9.87 -17.85
C ASN A 15 0.92 -9.26 -18.96
N LEU A 16 1.14 -9.70 -20.20
CA LEU A 16 0.30 -9.36 -21.34
C LEU A 16 -1.14 -9.86 -21.12
N GLY A 17 -2.14 -9.04 -21.47
CA GLY A 17 -3.56 -9.36 -21.28
C GLY A 17 -4.08 -9.19 -19.85
N ASP A 18 -3.23 -8.81 -18.88
CA ASP A 18 -3.70 -8.47 -17.54
C ASP A 18 -4.53 -7.18 -17.57
N THR A 19 -5.64 -7.19 -16.82
CA THR A 19 -6.43 -5.99 -16.55
C THR A 19 -5.78 -5.20 -15.42
N VAL A 20 -5.54 -3.92 -15.64
CA VAL A 20 -4.75 -3.08 -14.73
C VAL A 20 -5.31 -1.67 -14.59
N LEU A 21 -5.13 -1.06 -13.42
CA LEU A 21 -5.43 0.34 -13.15
C LEU A 21 -4.20 1.21 -13.39
N LEU A 22 -4.38 2.29 -14.14
CA LEU A 22 -3.34 3.24 -14.49
C LEU A 22 -3.26 4.38 -13.48
N ARG A 23 -2.07 4.71 -12.98
CA ARG A 23 -1.87 5.86 -12.08
C ARG A 23 -2.10 7.17 -12.82
N GLN A 24 -2.89 8.07 -12.23
CA GLN A 24 -3.16 9.41 -12.76
C GLN A 24 -2.37 10.49 -12.02
N GLU A 25 -2.23 11.66 -12.65
CA GLU A 25 -1.64 12.83 -12.00
C GLU A 25 -2.63 13.39 -10.96
N ALA A 26 -2.13 13.72 -9.78
CA ALA A 26 -2.97 14.23 -8.71
C ALA A 26 -3.31 15.71 -8.99
N THR A 27 -4.57 15.97 -9.35
CA THR A 27 -5.09 17.33 -9.55
C THR A 27 -5.51 17.99 -8.22
N GLY A 28 -5.94 17.21 -7.24
CA GLY A 28 -6.48 17.68 -5.97
C GLY A 28 -6.29 16.67 -4.83
N LYS A 29 -6.52 17.14 -3.59
CA LYS A 29 -6.30 16.33 -2.37
C LYS A 29 -7.26 15.14 -2.22
N PHE A 30 -8.45 15.24 -2.80
CA PHE A 30 -9.51 14.24 -2.70
C PHE A 30 -9.62 13.36 -3.96
N ASP A 31 -8.75 13.56 -4.93
CA ASP A 31 -8.77 12.77 -6.16
C ASP A 31 -8.18 11.39 -5.93
N THR A 32 -8.69 10.40 -6.68
CA THR A 32 -8.14 9.05 -6.63
C THR A 32 -6.76 9.01 -7.26
N PRO A 33 -5.83 8.19 -6.77
CA PRO A 33 -4.49 8.08 -7.36
C PRO A 33 -4.47 7.32 -8.70
N PHE A 34 -5.52 6.54 -8.99
CA PHE A 34 -5.64 5.75 -10.21
C PHE A 34 -6.86 6.17 -11.02
N HIS A 35 -6.77 5.99 -12.34
CA HIS A 35 -7.88 6.13 -13.26
C HIS A 35 -8.95 5.07 -12.91
N PRO A 36 -10.24 5.43 -12.91
CA PRO A 36 -11.31 4.53 -12.49
C PRO A 36 -11.51 3.36 -13.47
N GLU A 37 -11.27 3.60 -14.76
CA GLU A 37 -11.44 2.57 -15.79
C GLU A 37 -10.22 1.63 -15.85
N PRO A 38 -10.45 0.31 -15.72
CA PRO A 38 -9.41 -0.68 -15.95
C PRO A 38 -8.97 -0.70 -17.43
N CYS A 39 -7.69 -0.91 -17.65
CA CYS A 39 -7.03 -0.92 -18.95
C CYS A 39 -6.40 -2.29 -19.19
N GLU A 40 -6.21 -2.66 -20.45
CA GLU A 40 -5.55 -3.92 -20.82
C GLU A 40 -4.07 -3.69 -21.14
N VAL A 41 -3.20 -4.62 -20.71
CA VAL A 41 -1.78 -4.60 -21.06
C VAL A 41 -1.57 -5.20 -22.45
N MET A 42 -1.17 -4.37 -23.42
CA MET A 42 -0.86 -4.82 -24.78
C MET A 42 0.57 -5.35 -24.93
N GLU A 43 1.53 -4.73 -24.25
CA GLU A 43 2.95 -5.07 -24.37
C GLU A 43 3.69 -4.85 -23.05
N LYS A 44 4.67 -5.70 -22.74
CA LYS A 44 5.61 -5.54 -21.62
C LYS A 44 7.04 -5.71 -22.12
N ALA A 45 7.84 -4.66 -21.97
CA ALA A 45 9.26 -4.64 -22.29
C ALA A 45 10.05 -4.24 -21.04
N GLY A 46 10.56 -5.23 -20.30
CA GLY A 46 11.23 -5.00 -19.01
C GLY A 46 10.28 -4.35 -18.00
N SER A 47 10.64 -3.16 -17.50
CA SER A 47 9.76 -2.35 -16.63
C SER A 47 8.81 -1.43 -17.39
N LYS A 48 8.92 -1.33 -18.72
CA LYS A 48 8.00 -0.54 -19.55
C LYS A 48 6.78 -1.39 -19.90
N VAL A 49 5.60 -0.81 -19.75
CA VAL A 49 4.31 -1.44 -20.00
C VAL A 49 3.50 -0.52 -20.92
N THR A 50 2.99 -1.08 -22.01
CA THR A 50 2.07 -0.40 -22.92
C THR A 50 0.65 -0.86 -22.57
N VAL A 51 -0.21 0.08 -22.18
CA VAL A 51 -1.60 -0.18 -21.81
C VAL A 51 -2.55 0.50 -22.78
N GLN A 52 -3.68 -0.14 -23.04
CA GLN A 52 -4.77 0.41 -23.84
C GLN A 52 -5.98 0.65 -22.96
N THR A 53 -6.53 1.87 -23.03
CA THR A 53 -7.78 2.19 -22.36
C THR A 53 -8.98 1.63 -23.13
N PRO A 54 -10.14 1.47 -22.48
CA PRO A 54 -11.39 1.10 -23.17
C PRO A 54 -11.78 2.08 -24.28
N SER A 55 -11.37 3.34 -24.15
CA SER A 55 -11.54 4.40 -25.17
C SER A 55 -10.63 4.22 -26.40
N GLY A 56 -9.69 3.29 -26.36
CA GLY A 56 -8.74 2.99 -27.43
C GLY A 56 -7.44 3.80 -27.38
N ALA A 57 -7.25 4.65 -26.37
CA ALA A 57 -6.02 5.40 -26.19
C ALA A 57 -4.90 4.50 -25.65
N VAL A 58 -3.70 4.62 -26.21
CA VAL A 58 -2.55 3.78 -25.85
C VAL A 58 -1.54 4.62 -25.07
N TYR A 59 -1.12 4.11 -23.91
CA TYR A 59 -0.16 4.77 -23.02
C TYR A 59 1.05 3.88 -22.74
N SER A 60 2.24 4.47 -22.74
CA SER A 60 3.47 3.82 -22.30
C SER A 60 3.82 4.29 -20.87
N ARG A 61 3.87 3.37 -19.91
CA ARG A 61 4.18 3.64 -18.49
C ARG A 61 5.20 2.65 -17.93
N ASN A 62 5.69 2.92 -16.72
CA ASN A 62 6.47 1.96 -15.95
C ASN A 62 5.53 1.02 -15.18
N SER A 63 5.91 -0.24 -15.00
CA SER A 63 5.19 -1.22 -14.17
C SER A 63 4.90 -0.75 -12.73
N SER A 64 5.67 0.20 -12.19
CA SER A 64 5.43 0.82 -10.87
C SER A 64 4.25 1.79 -10.84
N SER A 65 3.84 2.31 -12.01
CA SER A 65 2.69 3.21 -12.17
C SER A 65 1.41 2.45 -12.51
N VAL A 66 1.42 1.13 -12.44
CA VAL A 66 0.30 0.27 -12.79
C VAL A 66 0.00 -0.66 -11.62
N LYS A 67 -1.28 -0.94 -11.37
CA LYS A 67 -1.71 -1.90 -10.34
C LYS A 67 -2.66 -2.92 -10.97
N LYS A 68 -2.48 -4.21 -10.70
CA LYS A 68 -3.41 -5.24 -11.17
C LYS A 68 -4.82 -4.95 -10.67
N TYR A 69 -5.79 -5.03 -11.57
CA TYR A 69 -7.20 -4.91 -11.24
C TYR A 69 -7.70 -6.27 -10.76
N GLN A 70 -8.36 -6.27 -9.61
CA GLN A 70 -9.04 -7.45 -9.07
C GLN A 70 -10.53 -7.13 -9.12
N GLU A 71 -11.28 -7.92 -9.87
CA GLU A 71 -12.73 -7.86 -9.82
C GLU A 71 -13.18 -8.26 -8.43
N ARG A 72 -14.18 -7.56 -7.91
CA ARG A 72 -14.83 -7.98 -6.68
C ARG A 72 -15.74 -9.13 -7.05
N ASP A 73 -15.28 -10.35 -6.78
CA ASP A 73 -16.19 -11.47 -6.70
C ASP A 73 -17.11 -11.19 -5.50
N ASP A 74 -18.35 -10.76 -5.74
CA ASP A 74 -19.33 -10.60 -4.66
C ASP A 74 -19.65 -11.94 -3.96
N ASP A 75 -19.11 -13.08 -4.44
CA ASP A 75 -19.34 -14.43 -3.90
C ASP A 75 -18.13 -15.40 -4.00
N LYS A 76 -16.88 -14.97 -3.77
CA LYS A 76 -15.78 -15.95 -3.56
C LYS A 76 -14.97 -15.73 -2.28
N THR A 77 -15.21 -16.68 -1.38
CA THR A 77 -14.35 -17.15 -0.29
C THR A 77 -12.86 -16.84 -0.48
N LEU A 78 -12.33 -16.02 0.44
CA LEU A 78 -10.95 -15.97 0.94
C LEU A 78 -9.90 -16.64 0.03
N GLY A 79 -9.42 -15.90 -0.96
CA GLY A 79 -8.15 -16.19 -1.61
C GLY A 79 -7.01 -15.95 -0.63
N GLU A 80 -6.30 -17.02 -0.30
CA GLU A 80 -5.15 -17.04 0.59
C GLU A 80 -4.06 -16.06 0.11
N GLU A 81 -3.96 -14.91 0.76
CA GLU A 81 -2.68 -14.21 0.83
C GLU A 81 -1.76 -15.07 1.71
N GLU A 82 -0.75 -15.70 1.09
CA GLU A 82 0.33 -16.33 1.84
C GLU A 82 1.05 -15.27 2.68
N LYS A 83 0.60 -15.14 3.92
CA LYS A 83 1.38 -14.55 5.00
C LYS A 83 2.62 -15.42 5.18
N PRO A 84 3.84 -14.86 5.19
CA PRO A 84 4.99 -15.60 5.66
C PRO A 84 4.73 -16.00 7.12
N SER A 85 4.56 -17.31 7.33
CA SER A 85 4.43 -17.96 8.61
C SER A 85 5.76 -17.90 9.35
N ASP A 86 5.87 -17.03 10.34
CA ASP A 86 6.92 -17.17 11.35
C ASP A 86 6.40 -18.10 12.45
N LYS A 87 6.99 -19.30 12.53
CA LYS A 87 6.60 -20.36 13.45
C LYS A 87 7.24 -20.11 14.82
N THR A 88 6.38 -19.84 15.79
CA THR A 88 6.67 -19.78 17.23
C THR A 88 7.19 -21.12 17.77
N LEU A 89 8.38 -21.09 18.39
CA LEU A 89 8.88 -22.01 19.44
C LEU A 89 9.90 -21.17 20.25
N GLY A 90 9.84 -20.98 21.57
CA GLY A 90 8.93 -21.47 22.59
C GLY A 90 8.97 -20.52 23.81
N GLU A 91 8.03 -20.79 24.72
CA GLU A 91 7.87 -20.09 25.98
C GLU A 91 8.95 -20.52 26.99
N GLU A 92 9.69 -19.55 27.52
CA GLU A 92 10.21 -19.60 28.89
C GLU A 92 9.96 -18.24 29.56
N GLU A 93 9.52 -18.27 30.82
CA GLU A 93 8.88 -17.17 31.53
C GLU A 93 9.81 -16.11 32.17
N LYS A 94 9.35 -14.85 32.09
CA LYS A 94 9.55 -13.64 32.98
C LYS A 94 10.90 -12.86 32.97
N PRO A 95 10.93 -11.57 33.40
CA PRO A 95 9.87 -10.57 33.65
C PRO A 95 9.97 -9.30 32.76
N SER A 96 9.07 -8.35 32.98
CA SER A 96 8.65 -7.25 32.10
C SER A 96 9.67 -6.15 31.79
N ASP A 97 9.95 -5.94 30.50
CA ASP A 97 10.41 -4.65 29.96
C ASP A 97 9.52 -4.23 28.79
N LYS A 98 8.69 -3.20 29.00
CA LYS A 98 7.79 -2.66 27.96
C LYS A 98 8.60 -1.89 26.93
N ILE A 99 8.95 -2.52 25.82
CA ILE A 99 9.50 -1.81 24.64
C ILE A 99 8.34 -1.06 23.97
N PRO A 100 8.35 0.29 23.88
CA PRO A 100 7.25 1.03 23.27
C PRO A 100 7.25 0.82 21.76
N THR A 101 6.24 0.13 21.25
CA THR A 101 6.09 -0.25 19.83
C THR A 101 5.56 0.86 18.93
N ARG A 102 5.18 2.03 19.49
CA ARG A 102 4.75 3.19 18.71
C ARG A 102 5.11 4.50 19.42
N PRO A 103 5.61 5.52 18.71
CA PRO A 103 5.82 6.84 19.30
C PRO A 103 4.50 7.38 19.85
N THR A 104 4.47 7.63 21.16
CA THR A 104 3.34 8.26 21.83
C THR A 104 3.54 9.77 21.82
N ARG A 105 2.48 10.51 21.48
CA ARG A 105 2.50 11.96 21.58
C ARG A 105 2.52 12.37 23.06
N ILE A 106 3.45 13.22 23.45
CA ILE A 106 3.43 13.88 24.76
C ILE A 106 2.17 14.75 24.83
N ARG A 107 1.25 14.40 25.73
CA ARG A 107 0.02 15.18 26.00
C ARG A 107 0.24 15.97 27.28
N ALA A 108 0.52 17.26 27.17
CA ALA A 108 0.59 18.18 28.30
C ALA A 108 -0.61 19.13 28.27
N ALA A 109 -1.17 19.44 29.44
CA ALA A 109 -2.18 20.49 29.56
C ALA A 109 -1.57 21.85 29.19
N PRO A 110 -2.35 22.79 28.63
CA PRO A 110 -1.86 24.12 28.34
C PRO A 110 -1.49 24.86 29.63
N LYS A 111 -0.34 25.54 29.65
CA LYS A 111 0.20 26.26 30.82
C LYS A 111 -0.78 27.29 31.42
N LYS A 112 -1.57 27.94 30.57
CA LYS A 112 -2.59 28.93 30.99
C LYS A 112 -3.79 28.36 31.78
N LEU A 113 -3.74 27.07 32.12
CA LEU A 113 -4.77 26.38 32.90
C LEU A 113 -4.24 25.97 34.27
N GLU A 114 -2.99 26.32 34.61
CA GLU A 114 -2.37 26.07 35.92
C GLU A 114 -3.04 26.88 37.04
N ASP A 115 -3.58 28.05 36.70
CA ASP A 115 -4.28 28.98 37.57
C ASP A 115 -5.80 28.75 37.64
N TYR A 116 -6.32 27.76 36.90
CA TYR A 116 -7.75 27.46 36.87
C TYR A 116 -8.15 26.36 37.86
N VAL A 117 -9.12 26.66 38.73
CA VAL A 117 -9.70 25.66 39.63
C VAL A 117 -10.74 24.83 38.85
N VAL A 118 -10.33 23.64 38.41
CA VAL A 118 -11.25 22.67 37.78
C VAL A 118 -12.15 22.07 38.86
N LYS A 119 -13.41 22.50 38.92
CA LYS A 119 -14.43 21.85 39.78
C LYS A 119 -14.87 20.54 39.12
N LEU A 120 -14.45 19.42 39.69
CA LEU A 120 -15.00 18.10 39.36
C LEU A 120 -16.44 18.02 39.91
N LYS A 121 -17.37 17.55 39.07
CA LYS A 121 -18.76 17.26 39.48
C LYS A 121 -18.85 15.85 40.05
#